data_AF-A0A3R8RIG5-F1
#
_entry.id   AF-A0A3R8RIG5-F1
#
_cell.length_a   1.000
_cell.length_b   1.000
_cell.length_c   1.000
_cell.angle_alpha   90.00
_cell.angle_beta   90.00
_cell.angle_gamma   90.00
#
_symmetry.space_group_name_H-M   'P 1'
#
loop_
_entity.id
_entity.type
_entity.pdbx_description
1 polymer ?
#
loop_
_entity_poly.entity_id
_entity_poly.type
_entity_poly.pdbx_seq_one_letter_code
_entity_poly.pdbx_strand_id
1 'polypeptide(L)'
;MPPPLRESAAYIEELGKPTVAQVLRQAHALGRVAVQPRCGVGGHEEMKRLLMTLEERAAPDVLTLTIDSHTRLLRFGQARRALLDDPKDLNGYPLVTHGWRRGRELNEAVAAPLEVRHGSPDARLLFETAVASGITSFEGGGISYNLPYSKAVPLAESLAAWEEVDRRCGELAELGVVVDRELFGTLTAVLVPPSISLAVSVLEAVLAVRAGVRCVSIAYPQGGQVIQDVAALRAIPELAARYLGPDVLVPPVLHEFMGVFPRHRDHAEDLILYGALVARLGGAWKVISKTRQEAAGIPDTEANAEGIRLADRANSPLLDFVTVDEERVAAERARILAEVDELVAPVLGRGGDLKAAIVEAFAEGTLDIPFSASRHARSELIPGRDREGAIRYLSAGSLPFSRRTLRHNDELLDRRGEGRIGEMLDAVTADIYYFPDLFGEPRA
;
A
#
# COMPACT_ATOMS: atom_id res chain seq x y z
N MET A 1 7.23 27.20 -6.51
CA MET A 1 8.31 26.59 -5.73
C MET A 1 7.86 26.46 -4.29
N PRO A 2 7.98 25.28 -3.67
CA PRO A 2 7.85 25.10 -2.23
C PRO A 2 8.90 25.92 -1.45
N PRO A 3 8.61 26.34 -0.21
CA PRO A 3 9.59 26.94 0.68
C PRO A 3 10.70 25.94 1.06
N PRO A 4 11.83 26.42 1.62
CA PRO A 4 12.88 25.54 2.12
C PRO A 4 12.37 24.56 3.19
N LEU A 5 13.01 23.38 3.31
CA LEU A 5 12.61 22.36 4.30
C LEU A 5 12.57 22.88 5.73
N ARG A 6 13.53 23.73 6.14
CA ARG A 6 13.55 24.30 7.50
C ARG A 6 12.31 25.14 7.81
N GLU A 7 11.83 25.92 6.83
CA GLU A 7 10.59 26.69 6.97
C GLU A 7 9.38 25.76 7.02
N SER A 8 9.38 24.70 6.21
CA SER A 8 8.32 23.69 6.23
C SER A 8 8.28 22.92 7.56
N ALA A 9 9.43 22.58 8.12
CA ALA A 9 9.55 21.92 9.42
C ALA A 9 9.05 22.82 10.56
N ALA A 10 9.42 24.10 10.56
CA ALA A 10 8.91 25.07 11.53
C ALA A 10 7.38 25.20 11.43
N TYR A 11 6.82 25.27 10.21
CA TYR A 11 5.37 25.28 10.03
C TYR A 11 4.69 24.01 10.55
N ILE A 12 5.28 22.83 10.32
CA ILE A 12 4.76 21.54 10.84
C ILE A 12 4.73 21.56 12.37
N GLU A 13 5.76 22.08 13.01
CA GLU A 13 5.83 22.23 14.47
C GLU A 13 4.79 23.23 14.99
N GLU A 14 4.66 24.40 14.35
CA GLU A 14 3.68 25.45 14.69
C GLU A 14 2.22 24.97 14.52
N LEU A 15 1.96 24.06 13.58
CA LEU A 15 0.64 23.50 13.32
C LEU A 15 0.09 22.73 14.55
N GLY A 16 0.98 22.17 15.39
CA GLY A 16 0.61 21.51 16.65
C GLY A 16 -0.26 20.26 16.51
N LYS A 17 -0.42 19.74 15.28
CA LYS A 17 -1.19 18.53 14.99
C LYS A 17 -0.33 17.28 15.22
N PRO A 18 -0.93 16.15 15.66
CA PRO A 18 -0.20 14.90 15.73
C PRO A 18 0.22 14.46 14.31
N THR A 19 1.44 13.95 14.16
CA THR A 19 1.86 13.32 12.90
C THR A 19 1.20 11.95 12.75
N VAL A 20 1.13 11.43 11.52
CA VAL A 20 0.62 10.06 11.29
C VAL A 20 1.40 9.04 12.14
N ALA A 21 2.73 9.13 12.18
CA ALA A 21 3.55 8.24 13.01
C ALA A 21 3.16 8.29 14.51
N GLN A 22 2.76 9.46 15.04
CA GLN A 22 2.27 9.60 16.41
C GLN A 22 0.88 8.97 16.59
N VAL A 23 -0.05 9.22 15.66
CA VAL A 23 -1.40 8.61 15.67
C VAL A 23 -1.29 7.09 15.65
N LEU A 24 -0.44 6.53 14.79
CA LEU A 24 -0.27 5.08 14.68
C LEU A 24 0.33 4.46 15.95
N ARG A 25 1.32 5.10 16.57
CA ARG A 25 1.84 4.67 17.88
C ARG A 25 0.75 4.69 18.96
N GLN A 26 -0.05 5.74 18.99
CA GLN A 26 -1.12 5.90 19.97
C GLN A 26 -2.20 4.83 19.79
N ALA A 27 -2.68 4.62 18.56
CA ALA A 27 -3.66 3.58 18.25
C ALA A 27 -3.15 2.20 18.65
N HIS A 28 -1.91 1.87 18.26
CA HIS A 28 -1.28 0.60 18.62
C HIS A 28 -1.15 0.41 20.14
N ALA A 29 -0.71 1.45 20.88
CA ALA A 29 -0.61 1.40 22.34
C ALA A 29 -1.96 1.17 23.04
N LEU A 30 -3.06 1.57 22.41
CA LEU A 30 -4.43 1.33 22.87
C LEU A 30 -5.02 0.00 22.39
N GLY A 31 -4.25 -0.83 21.67
CA GLY A 31 -4.73 -2.09 21.10
C GLY A 31 -5.75 -1.89 19.97
N ARG A 32 -5.76 -0.73 19.32
CA ARG A 32 -6.64 -0.38 18.20
C ARG A 32 -5.86 -0.39 16.88
N VAL A 33 -6.59 -0.59 15.79
CA VAL A 33 -6.15 -0.37 14.41
C VAL A 33 -6.65 0.99 13.96
N ALA A 34 -5.75 1.88 13.53
CA ALA A 34 -6.13 3.17 12.96
C ALA A 34 -6.85 2.99 11.62
N VAL A 35 -7.90 3.78 11.36
CA VAL A 35 -8.67 3.71 10.12
C VAL A 35 -8.38 4.91 9.23
N GLN A 36 -8.08 4.63 7.97
CA GLN A 36 -7.85 5.66 6.96
C GLN A 36 -8.62 5.36 5.66
N PRO A 37 -9.45 6.30 5.16
CA PRO A 37 -10.07 6.16 3.86
C PRO A 37 -9.14 6.56 2.72
N ARG A 38 -9.54 6.25 1.48
CA ARG A 38 -9.06 6.97 0.30
C ARG A 38 -10.08 8.02 -0.14
N CYS A 39 -9.62 9.23 -0.42
CA CYS A 39 -10.45 10.32 -0.93
C CYS A 39 -9.61 11.32 -1.73
N GLY A 40 -10.18 11.87 -2.81
CA GLY A 40 -9.51 12.86 -3.65
C GLY A 40 -10.43 13.34 -4.77
N VAL A 41 -10.59 14.65 -4.90
CA VAL A 41 -11.34 15.30 -5.98
C VAL A 41 -10.55 16.50 -6.51
N GLY A 42 -10.78 16.91 -7.75
CA GLY A 42 -9.97 17.95 -8.39
C GLY A 42 -10.12 19.35 -7.78
N GLY A 43 -11.36 19.74 -7.43
CA GLY A 43 -11.67 21.09 -6.95
C GLY A 43 -11.22 21.32 -5.51
N HIS A 44 -10.70 22.52 -5.22
CA HIS A 44 -10.13 22.79 -3.89
C HIS A 44 -11.19 22.93 -2.79
N GLU A 45 -12.25 23.70 -3.03
CA GLU A 45 -13.34 23.85 -2.04
C GLU A 45 -14.10 22.54 -1.85
N GLU A 46 -14.25 21.76 -2.92
CA GLU A 46 -14.82 20.42 -2.89
C GLU A 46 -13.96 19.46 -2.07
N MET A 47 -12.63 19.48 -2.26
CA MET A 47 -11.72 18.65 -1.48
C MET A 47 -11.73 19.03 0.00
N LYS A 48 -11.72 20.33 0.30
CA LYS A 48 -11.84 20.84 1.68
C LYS A 48 -13.13 20.36 2.35
N ARG A 49 -14.26 20.52 1.66
CA ARG A 49 -15.57 20.08 2.15
C ARG A 49 -15.61 18.56 2.34
N LEU A 50 -15.02 17.79 1.42
CA LEU A 50 -14.94 16.33 1.52
C LEU A 50 -14.21 15.90 2.79
N LEU A 51 -13.00 16.44 3.02
CA LEU A 51 -12.21 16.13 4.22
C LEU A 51 -12.97 16.45 5.51
N MET A 52 -13.53 17.67 5.61
CA MET A 52 -14.30 18.10 6.79
C MET A 52 -15.54 17.22 7.00
N THR A 53 -16.23 16.82 5.93
CA THR A 53 -17.43 15.98 6.03
C THR A 53 -17.08 14.57 6.49
N LEU A 54 -15.97 13.99 6.02
CA LEU A 54 -15.52 12.66 6.46
C LEU A 54 -15.10 12.69 7.93
N GLU A 55 -14.40 13.75 8.36
CA GLU A 55 -14.05 13.96 9.77
C GLU A 55 -15.30 14.07 10.66
N GLU A 56 -16.28 14.89 10.26
CA GLU A 56 -17.53 15.07 11.00
C GLU A 56 -18.36 13.77 11.09
N ARG A 57 -18.48 13.02 9.98
CA ARG A 57 -19.39 11.86 9.90
C ARG A 57 -18.80 10.55 10.38
N ALA A 58 -17.48 10.41 10.39
CA ALA A 58 -16.83 9.13 10.65
C ALA A 58 -15.55 9.22 11.48
N ALA A 59 -15.01 10.42 11.73
CA ALA A 59 -13.83 10.66 12.56
C ALA A 59 -12.66 9.67 12.31
N PRO A 60 -12.17 9.52 11.05
CA PRO A 60 -11.05 8.64 10.76
C PRO A 60 -9.77 9.13 11.48
N ASP A 61 -8.89 8.19 11.83
CA ASP A 61 -7.63 8.49 12.52
C ASP A 61 -6.64 9.22 11.61
N VAL A 62 -6.69 8.95 10.30
CA VAL A 62 -5.87 9.62 9.27
C VAL A 62 -6.76 9.91 8.05
N LEU A 63 -6.56 11.06 7.41
CA LEU A 63 -7.24 11.42 6.16
C LEU A 63 -6.27 11.40 4.97
N THR A 64 -6.82 11.27 3.77
CA THR A 64 -6.02 11.06 2.55
C THR A 64 -6.21 12.18 1.54
N LEU A 65 -5.12 12.58 0.89
CA LEU A 65 -5.15 13.24 -0.41
C LEU A 65 -4.74 12.24 -1.50
N THR A 66 -5.72 11.63 -2.16
CA THR A 66 -5.47 10.79 -3.33
C THR A 66 -5.13 11.69 -4.51
N ILE A 67 -3.91 11.60 -5.03
CA ILE A 67 -3.41 12.52 -6.06
C ILE A 67 -3.89 12.11 -7.46
N ASP A 68 -4.21 13.08 -8.32
CA ASP A 68 -4.67 12.81 -9.69
C ASP A 68 -3.58 12.20 -10.60
N SER A 69 -4.02 11.48 -11.63
CA SER A 69 -3.11 10.77 -12.55
C SER A 69 -2.22 11.68 -13.42
N HIS A 70 -2.59 12.94 -13.70
CA HIS A 70 -1.72 13.86 -14.43
C HIS A 70 -0.56 14.32 -13.54
N THR A 71 -0.82 14.66 -12.27
CA THR A 71 0.23 14.98 -11.30
C THR A 71 1.17 13.79 -11.11
N ARG A 72 0.66 12.55 -11.08
CA ARG A 72 1.49 11.34 -10.94
C ARG A 72 2.53 11.15 -12.04
N LEU A 73 2.29 11.75 -13.22
CA LEU A 73 3.13 11.66 -14.41
C LEU A 73 3.80 12.99 -14.76
N LEU A 74 3.89 13.92 -13.79
CA LEU A 74 4.47 15.27 -13.95
C LEU A 74 3.79 16.13 -15.02
N ARG A 75 2.53 15.82 -15.38
CA ARG A 75 1.76 16.54 -16.41
C ARG A 75 0.94 17.68 -15.82
N PHE A 76 1.58 18.55 -15.04
CA PHE A 76 0.91 19.64 -14.30
C PHE A 76 0.14 20.61 -15.21
N GLY A 77 0.63 20.84 -16.43
CA GLY A 77 -0.08 21.65 -17.43
C GLY A 77 -1.41 21.02 -17.86
N GLN A 78 -1.50 19.69 -17.93
CA GLN A 78 -2.75 18.98 -18.23
C GLN A 78 -3.68 19.00 -17.02
N ALA A 79 -3.16 18.76 -15.82
CA ALA A 79 -3.92 18.88 -14.58
C ALA A 79 -4.55 20.27 -14.45
N ARG A 80 -3.80 21.33 -14.79
CA ARG A 80 -4.30 22.71 -14.79
C ARG A 80 -5.40 22.96 -15.81
N ARG A 81 -5.31 22.37 -17.01
CA ARG A 81 -6.36 22.50 -18.04
C ARG A 81 -7.64 21.81 -17.58
N ALA A 82 -7.55 20.54 -17.16
CA ALA A 82 -8.68 19.80 -16.63
C ALA A 82 -9.35 20.53 -15.45
N LEU A 83 -8.55 21.07 -14.52
CA LEU A 83 -9.07 21.86 -13.40
C LEU A 83 -9.83 23.12 -13.83
N LEU A 84 -9.43 23.78 -14.91
CA LEU A 84 -10.09 24.97 -15.43
C LEU A 84 -11.34 24.65 -16.27
N ASP A 85 -11.36 23.48 -16.92
CA ASP A 85 -12.47 23.02 -17.76
C ASP A 85 -13.59 22.44 -16.88
N ASP A 86 -13.33 21.34 -16.16
CA ASP A 86 -14.19 20.78 -15.11
C ASP A 86 -13.33 20.00 -14.08
N PRO A 87 -13.23 20.45 -12.81
CA PRO A 87 -12.49 19.74 -11.78
C PRO A 87 -12.88 18.27 -11.58
N LYS A 88 -14.07 17.85 -12.01
CA LYS A 88 -14.55 16.45 -11.92
C LYS A 88 -13.84 15.51 -12.90
N ASP A 89 -13.17 16.04 -13.93
CA ASP A 89 -12.38 15.25 -14.87
C ASP A 89 -11.08 14.71 -14.25
N LEU A 90 -10.72 15.18 -13.06
CA LEU A 90 -9.58 14.69 -12.29
C LEU A 90 -10.01 13.60 -11.32
N ASN A 91 -9.35 12.44 -11.41
CA ASN A 91 -9.54 11.30 -10.51
C ASN A 91 -8.85 11.42 -9.14
N GLY A 92 -8.53 12.65 -8.73
CA GLY A 92 -7.82 12.95 -7.49
C GLY A 92 -7.50 14.43 -7.34
N TYR A 93 -6.85 14.78 -6.23
CA TYR A 93 -6.47 16.15 -5.91
C TYR A 93 -5.13 16.52 -6.57
N PRO A 94 -5.07 17.55 -7.44
CA PRO A 94 -3.85 17.95 -8.11
C PRO A 94 -3.00 18.89 -7.22
N LEU A 95 -2.46 18.35 -6.11
CA LEU A 95 -1.78 19.11 -5.06
C LEU A 95 -0.69 20.06 -5.60
N VAL A 96 0.15 19.60 -6.54
CA VAL A 96 1.22 20.43 -7.12
C VAL A 96 0.63 21.60 -7.93
N THR A 97 -0.45 21.36 -8.66
CA THR A 97 -1.13 22.37 -9.48
C THR A 97 -1.84 23.42 -8.63
N HIS A 98 -2.48 23.00 -7.52
CA HIS A 98 -3.07 23.91 -6.53
C HIS A 98 -2.01 24.68 -5.73
N GLY A 99 -0.88 24.04 -5.47
CA GLY A 99 0.25 24.58 -4.73
C GLY A 99 0.14 24.37 -3.22
N TRP A 100 1.29 24.45 -2.55
CA TRP A 100 1.43 24.09 -1.15
C TRP A 100 0.58 24.94 -0.19
N ARG A 101 0.28 26.19 -0.53
CA ARG A 101 -0.57 27.09 0.29
C ARG A 101 -1.99 26.54 0.42
N ARG A 102 -2.57 26.09 -0.70
CA ARG A 102 -3.86 25.39 -0.69
C ARG A 102 -3.77 24.08 0.07
N GLY A 103 -2.65 23.36 -0.01
CA GLY A 103 -2.46 22.18 0.84
C GLY A 103 -2.41 22.51 2.34
N ARG A 104 -1.84 23.66 2.75
CA ARG A 104 -1.94 24.15 4.14
C ARG A 104 -3.39 24.43 4.52
N GLU A 105 -4.13 25.12 3.66
CA GLU A 105 -5.57 25.39 3.89
C GLU A 105 -6.40 24.11 4.06
N LEU A 106 -6.04 23.01 3.37
CA LEU A 106 -6.67 21.70 3.60
C LEU A 106 -6.25 21.09 4.93
N ASN A 107 -4.97 21.11 5.25
CA ASN A 107 -4.44 20.49 6.47
C ASN A 107 -4.93 21.21 7.74
N GLU A 108 -5.05 22.54 7.70
CA GLU A 108 -5.59 23.36 8.78
C GLU A 108 -7.11 23.20 8.96
N ALA A 109 -7.82 22.72 7.93
CA ALA A 109 -9.29 22.58 7.96
C ALA A 109 -9.79 21.34 8.72
N VAL A 110 -8.91 20.40 9.03
CA VAL A 110 -9.23 19.14 9.72
C VAL A 110 -8.27 18.89 10.88
N ALA A 111 -8.73 18.14 11.88
CA ALA A 111 -7.91 17.75 13.03
C ALA A 111 -7.05 16.52 12.74
N ALA A 112 -7.56 15.55 11.98
CA ALA A 112 -6.80 14.37 11.58
C ALA A 112 -5.58 14.76 10.73
N PRO A 113 -4.42 14.11 10.92
CA PRO A 113 -3.30 14.28 10.01
C PRO A 113 -3.64 13.77 8.61
N LEU A 114 -3.00 14.38 7.62
CA LEU A 114 -3.14 13.98 6.23
C LEU A 114 -2.01 13.02 5.81
N GLU A 115 -2.31 12.20 4.82
CA GLU A 115 -1.34 11.42 4.05
C GLU A 115 -1.54 11.67 2.56
N VAL A 116 -0.44 11.78 1.82
CA VAL A 116 -0.49 11.82 0.35
C VAL A 116 -0.37 10.40 -0.20
N ARG A 117 -1.42 9.97 -0.91
CA ARG A 117 -1.53 8.63 -1.52
C ARG A 117 -1.63 8.74 -3.03
N HIS A 118 -0.82 7.97 -3.77
CA HIS A 118 -0.67 8.18 -5.21
C HIS A 118 -0.17 6.94 -5.97
N GLY A 119 0.79 7.12 -6.89
CA GLY A 119 1.30 6.10 -7.81
C GLY A 119 2.28 6.75 -8.79
N SER A 120 3.32 7.41 -8.26
CA SER A 120 4.23 8.27 -9.02
C SER A 120 5.65 7.69 -9.08
N PRO A 121 6.17 7.40 -10.28
CA PRO A 121 7.56 6.97 -10.43
C PRO A 121 8.58 8.04 -10.04
N ASP A 122 8.27 9.32 -10.31
CA ASP A 122 9.00 10.49 -9.82
C ASP A 122 8.04 11.35 -8.98
N ALA A 123 8.28 11.38 -7.68
CA ALA A 123 7.44 12.06 -6.71
C ALA A 123 8.11 13.28 -6.09
N ARG A 124 9.30 13.71 -6.57
CA ARG A 124 10.14 14.71 -5.86
C ARG A 124 9.40 16.02 -5.62
N LEU A 125 8.82 16.62 -6.67
CA LEU A 125 8.08 17.87 -6.52
C LEU A 125 6.78 17.70 -5.73
N LEU A 126 6.13 16.54 -5.84
CA LEU A 126 4.92 16.22 -5.07
C LEU A 126 5.24 16.13 -3.58
N PHE A 127 6.33 15.46 -3.21
CA PHE A 127 6.83 15.35 -1.84
C PHE A 127 7.16 16.72 -1.24
N GLU A 128 7.96 17.53 -1.95
CA GLU A 128 8.31 18.89 -1.49
C GLU A 128 7.05 19.76 -1.30
N THR A 129 6.04 19.59 -2.16
CA THR A 129 4.76 20.29 -2.01
C THR A 129 3.97 19.78 -0.80
N ALA A 130 3.94 18.46 -0.57
CA ALA A 130 3.25 17.83 0.56
C ALA A 130 3.82 18.27 1.91
N VAL A 131 5.15 18.22 2.06
CA VAL A 131 5.84 18.66 3.27
C VAL A 131 5.62 20.16 3.50
N ALA A 132 5.69 20.98 2.46
CA ALA A 132 5.39 22.41 2.57
C ALA A 132 3.93 22.70 2.97
N SER A 133 3.01 21.77 2.72
CA SER A 133 1.62 21.79 3.16
C SER A 133 1.41 21.25 4.59
N GLY A 134 2.50 20.85 5.27
CA GLY A 134 2.47 20.30 6.61
C GLY A 134 2.05 18.83 6.68
N ILE A 135 2.06 18.11 5.55
CA ILE A 135 1.64 16.72 5.47
C ILE A 135 2.83 15.82 5.81
N THR A 136 2.67 15.00 6.85
CA THR A 136 3.76 14.20 7.46
C THR A 136 3.61 12.69 7.22
N SER A 137 2.86 12.29 6.20
CA SER A 137 2.84 10.92 5.68
C SER A 137 2.77 10.93 4.17
N PHE A 138 3.56 10.06 3.55
CA PHE A 138 3.76 10.00 2.12
C PHE A 138 3.94 8.55 1.68
N GLU A 139 3.05 8.07 0.80
CA GLU A 139 3.06 6.70 0.29
C GLU A 139 3.95 6.56 -0.95
N GLY A 140 4.58 5.40 -1.15
CA GLY A 140 5.21 4.99 -2.41
C GLY A 140 6.63 4.48 -2.25
N GLY A 141 7.27 4.18 -3.37
CA GLY A 141 8.65 3.69 -3.46
C GLY A 141 9.10 3.49 -4.90
N GLY A 142 10.42 3.35 -5.10
CA GLY A 142 11.02 3.29 -6.43
C GLY A 142 10.62 2.08 -7.28
N ILE A 143 10.18 0.99 -6.66
CA ILE A 143 9.66 -0.23 -7.29
C ILE A 143 8.13 -0.15 -7.31
N SER A 144 7.51 0.01 -6.15
CA SER A 144 6.08 -0.14 -5.92
C SER A 144 5.23 0.95 -6.58
N TYR A 145 5.78 2.16 -6.78
CA TYR A 145 5.15 3.25 -7.52
C TYR A 145 5.66 3.42 -8.95
N ASN A 146 6.47 2.47 -9.44
CA ASN A 146 6.82 2.34 -10.84
C ASN A 146 6.09 1.15 -11.49
N LEU A 147 6.47 -0.08 -11.11
CA LEU A 147 6.13 -1.27 -11.89
C LEU A 147 4.62 -1.50 -12.09
N PRO A 148 3.76 -1.26 -11.09
CA PRO A 148 2.31 -1.37 -11.27
C PRO A 148 1.69 -0.23 -12.08
N TYR A 149 2.33 0.94 -12.13
CA TYR A 149 1.73 2.20 -12.58
C TYR A 149 2.25 2.73 -13.90
N SER A 150 3.40 2.25 -14.39
CA SER A 150 4.09 2.83 -15.54
C SER A 150 4.62 1.79 -16.50
N LYS A 151 4.34 1.96 -17.79
CA LYS A 151 4.78 1.01 -18.83
C LYS A 151 6.29 1.06 -19.12
N ALA A 152 6.89 2.24 -18.98
CA ALA A 152 8.13 2.58 -19.68
C ALA A 152 9.15 3.34 -18.84
N VAL A 153 8.85 3.67 -17.59
CA VAL A 153 9.80 4.39 -16.74
C VAL A 153 10.88 3.40 -16.29
N PRO A 154 12.17 3.65 -16.61
CA PRO A 154 13.25 2.79 -16.18
C PRO A 154 13.29 2.66 -14.66
N LEU A 155 13.45 1.42 -14.17
CA LEU A 155 13.47 1.16 -12.73
C LEU A 155 14.62 1.90 -12.02
N ALA A 156 15.77 2.06 -12.69
CA ALA A 156 16.88 2.84 -12.17
C ALA A 156 16.52 4.33 -11.95
N GLU A 157 15.70 4.92 -12.83
CA GLU A 157 15.27 6.32 -12.72
C GLU A 157 14.30 6.52 -11.55
N SER A 158 13.32 5.62 -11.39
CA SER A 158 12.39 5.71 -10.26
C SER A 158 13.09 5.44 -8.93
N LEU A 159 14.00 4.47 -8.85
CA LEU A 159 14.82 4.24 -7.65
C LEU A 159 15.66 5.47 -7.27
N ALA A 160 16.24 6.16 -8.24
CA ALA A 160 16.99 7.40 -8.00
C ALA A 160 16.08 8.55 -7.52
N ALA A 161 14.91 8.72 -8.13
CA ALA A 161 13.95 9.75 -7.71
C ALA A 161 13.45 9.52 -6.27
N TRP A 162 13.20 8.26 -5.91
CA TRP A 162 12.74 7.90 -4.57
C TRP A 162 13.84 7.97 -3.51
N GLU A 163 15.10 7.67 -3.85
CA GLU A 163 16.23 7.94 -2.95
C GLU A 163 16.33 9.42 -2.58
N GLU A 164 16.07 10.34 -3.52
CA GLU A 164 16.02 11.78 -3.22
C GLU A 164 14.88 12.12 -2.24
N VAL A 165 13.69 11.53 -2.42
CA VAL A 165 12.55 11.69 -1.51
C VAL A 165 12.86 11.16 -0.11
N ASP A 166 13.43 9.97 -0.03
CA ASP A 166 13.77 9.33 1.25
C ASP A 166 14.91 10.10 1.96
N ARG A 167 15.87 10.65 1.22
CA ARG A 167 16.91 11.54 1.76
C ARG A 167 16.31 12.82 2.36
N ARG A 168 15.29 13.40 1.72
CA ARG A 168 14.56 14.55 2.27
C ARG A 168 13.81 14.22 3.55
N CYS A 169 13.28 13.01 3.67
CA CYS A 169 12.71 12.52 4.93
C CYS A 169 13.77 12.41 6.04
N GLY A 170 14.99 11.95 5.71
CA GLY A 170 16.13 11.96 6.63
C GLY A 170 16.51 13.37 7.10
N GLU A 171 16.61 14.33 6.18
CA GLU A 171 16.85 15.75 6.51
C GLU A 171 15.76 16.34 7.41
N LEU A 172 14.48 15.99 7.18
CA LEU A 172 13.38 16.41 8.05
C LEU A 172 13.49 15.78 9.45
N ALA A 173 13.90 14.51 9.55
CA ALA A 173 14.09 13.85 10.83
C ALA A 173 15.20 14.51 11.66
N GLU A 174 16.28 15.00 11.03
CA GLU A 174 17.32 15.81 11.69
C GLU A 174 16.79 17.16 12.20
N LEU A 175 15.73 17.68 11.58
CA LEU A 175 15.00 18.87 12.01
C LEU A 175 13.87 18.56 13.02
N GLY A 176 13.74 17.31 13.47
CA GLY A 176 12.73 16.89 14.45
C GLY A 176 11.39 16.47 13.86
N VAL A 177 11.24 16.47 12.53
CA VAL A 177 10.00 16.06 11.83
C VAL A 177 10.15 14.66 11.27
N VAL A 178 9.47 13.69 11.89
CA VAL A 178 9.40 12.32 11.36
C VAL A 178 8.25 12.21 10.36
N VAL A 179 8.58 11.97 9.10
CA VAL A 179 7.63 11.63 8.05
C VAL A 179 7.39 10.13 8.04
N ASP A 180 6.13 9.72 8.05
CA ASP A 180 5.72 8.34 7.81
C ASP A 180 5.87 8.02 6.31
N ARG A 181 6.80 7.13 5.97
CA ARG A 181 7.01 6.64 4.60
C ARG A 181 6.31 5.30 4.44
N GLU A 182 5.11 5.30 3.88
CA GLU A 182 4.37 4.07 3.61
C GLU A 182 4.81 3.43 2.29
N LEU A 183 5.27 2.18 2.33
CA LEU A 183 5.67 1.41 1.15
C LEU A 183 4.49 0.62 0.61
N PHE A 184 4.24 0.74 -0.70
CA PHE A 184 3.06 0.18 -1.35
C PHE A 184 3.24 -1.30 -1.74
N GLY A 185 3.30 -2.19 -0.75
CA GLY A 185 3.44 -3.64 -0.98
C GLY A 185 2.24 -4.29 -1.69
N THR A 186 1.14 -3.55 -1.94
CA THR A 186 0.03 -4.01 -2.78
C THR A 186 0.43 -4.28 -4.23
N LEU A 187 1.39 -3.52 -4.75
CA LEU A 187 1.89 -3.66 -6.11
C LEU A 187 0.75 -3.63 -7.15
N THR A 188 0.56 -4.71 -7.91
CA THR A 188 -0.45 -4.80 -8.97
C THR A 188 -1.86 -5.09 -8.44
N ALA A 189 -2.00 -5.43 -7.16
CA ALA A 189 -3.26 -5.85 -6.54
C ALA A 189 -3.90 -7.13 -7.13
N VAL A 190 -3.23 -7.81 -8.06
CA VAL A 190 -3.76 -9.01 -8.73
C VAL A 190 -2.96 -10.22 -8.30
N LEU A 191 -3.49 -10.96 -7.31
CA LEU A 191 -2.94 -12.23 -6.83
C LEU A 191 -1.44 -12.15 -6.48
N VAL A 192 -1.01 -11.06 -5.84
CA VAL A 192 0.39 -10.89 -5.43
C VAL A 192 0.68 -11.84 -4.26
N PRO A 193 1.60 -12.82 -4.39
CA PRO A 193 1.95 -13.68 -3.26
C PRO A 193 2.55 -12.86 -2.10
N PRO A 194 2.28 -13.21 -0.83
CA PRO A 194 2.74 -12.43 0.31
C PRO A 194 4.24 -12.20 0.34
N SER A 195 5.03 -13.21 -0.04
CA SER A 195 6.49 -13.10 -0.07
C SER A 195 7.01 -12.17 -1.17
N ILE A 196 6.33 -12.03 -2.31
CA ILE A 196 6.66 -10.99 -3.32
C ILE A 196 6.38 -9.59 -2.75
N SER A 197 5.17 -9.40 -2.19
CA SER A 197 4.76 -8.14 -1.57
C SER A 197 5.78 -7.68 -0.53
N LEU A 198 6.09 -8.55 0.43
CA LEU A 198 7.01 -8.27 1.52
C LEU A 198 8.47 -8.14 1.05
N ALA A 199 8.93 -8.94 0.09
CA ALA A 199 10.30 -8.80 -0.43
C ALA A 199 10.53 -7.44 -1.09
N VAL A 200 9.58 -6.97 -1.91
CA VAL A 200 9.67 -5.64 -2.53
C VAL A 200 9.66 -4.55 -1.46
N SER A 201 8.74 -4.61 -0.49
CA SER A 201 8.69 -3.63 0.60
C SER A 201 9.95 -3.65 1.47
N VAL A 202 10.54 -4.81 1.76
CA VAL A 202 11.80 -4.89 2.53
C VAL A 202 12.95 -4.23 1.77
N LEU A 203 13.08 -4.47 0.46
CA LEU A 203 14.14 -3.86 -0.35
C LEU A 203 13.99 -2.33 -0.42
N GLU A 204 12.76 -1.82 -0.61
CA GLU A 204 12.48 -0.39 -0.55
C GLU A 204 12.74 0.19 0.85
N ALA A 205 12.37 -0.54 1.92
CA ALA A 205 12.60 -0.10 3.29
C ALA A 205 14.10 0.00 3.61
N VAL A 206 14.92 -0.95 3.15
CA VAL A 206 16.37 -0.89 3.33
C VAL A 206 16.95 0.34 2.65
N LEU A 207 16.51 0.68 1.44
CA LEU A 207 16.93 1.91 0.74
C LEU A 207 16.50 3.16 1.52
N ALA A 208 15.23 3.22 1.93
CA ALA A 208 14.66 4.35 2.66
C ALA A 208 15.39 4.61 3.99
N VAL A 209 15.61 3.55 4.78
CA VAL A 209 16.32 3.64 6.07
C VAL A 209 17.78 4.06 5.89
N ARG A 210 18.47 3.55 4.86
CA ARG A 210 19.83 4.00 4.50
C ARG A 210 19.90 5.49 4.13
N ALA A 211 18.81 6.03 3.56
CA ALA A 211 18.68 7.44 3.25
C ALA A 211 18.26 8.31 4.47
N GLY A 212 18.04 7.70 5.64
CA GLY A 212 17.78 8.40 6.90
C GLY A 212 16.32 8.40 7.36
N VAL A 213 15.43 7.69 6.67
CA VAL A 213 14.01 7.56 7.07
C VAL A 213 13.91 6.88 8.45
N ARG A 214 13.05 7.41 9.32
CA ARG A 214 12.86 6.94 10.71
C ARG A 214 11.52 6.24 10.97
N CYS A 215 10.56 6.36 10.05
CA CYS A 215 9.27 5.68 10.10
C CYS A 215 8.95 5.11 8.72
N VAL A 216 8.82 3.79 8.61
CA VAL A 216 8.52 3.09 7.37
C VAL A 216 7.30 2.21 7.60
N SER A 217 6.12 2.67 7.21
CA SER A 217 4.93 1.82 7.21
C SER A 217 5.02 0.81 6.07
N ILE A 218 4.76 -0.47 6.34
CA ILE A 218 4.80 -1.53 5.32
C ILE A 218 3.37 -1.99 5.05
N ALA A 219 2.86 -1.69 3.85
CA ALA A 219 1.52 -2.08 3.45
C ALA A 219 1.48 -3.47 2.83
N TYR A 220 0.59 -4.33 3.33
CA TYR A 220 0.29 -5.64 2.79
C TYR A 220 -1.13 -5.64 2.17
N PRO A 221 -1.31 -6.12 0.92
CA PRO A 221 -2.63 -6.27 0.34
C PRO A 221 -3.35 -7.48 0.93
N GLN A 222 -4.61 -7.32 1.34
CA GLN A 222 -5.47 -8.45 1.69
C GLN A 222 -5.54 -9.45 0.51
N GLY A 223 -5.01 -10.66 0.71
CA GLY A 223 -5.01 -11.73 -0.28
C GLY A 223 -6.30 -12.52 -0.28
N GLY A 224 -6.91 -12.70 0.89
CA GLY A 224 -8.27 -13.20 1.07
C GLY A 224 -8.40 -14.40 2.00
N GLN A 225 -7.32 -15.10 2.32
CA GLN A 225 -7.31 -16.20 3.28
C GLN A 225 -6.73 -15.72 4.63
N VAL A 226 -7.52 -15.83 5.69
CA VAL A 226 -7.24 -15.19 7.00
C VAL A 226 -5.91 -15.62 7.62
N ILE A 227 -5.54 -16.91 7.56
CA ILE A 227 -4.30 -17.41 8.14
C ILE A 227 -3.09 -16.82 7.41
N GLN A 228 -3.13 -16.78 6.08
CA GLN A 228 -2.07 -16.22 5.25
C GLN A 228 -1.94 -14.71 5.45
N ASP A 229 -3.05 -13.98 5.44
CA ASP A 229 -3.02 -12.53 5.58
C ASP A 229 -2.53 -12.11 6.98
N VAL A 230 -2.99 -12.81 8.03
CA VAL A 230 -2.51 -12.59 9.40
C VAL A 230 -1.02 -12.96 9.53
N ALA A 231 -0.59 -14.08 8.93
CA ALA A 231 0.80 -14.49 8.92
C ALA A 231 1.70 -13.47 8.22
N ALA A 232 1.27 -12.90 7.09
CA ALA A 232 1.99 -11.88 6.35
C ALA A 232 2.14 -10.58 7.15
N LEU A 233 1.06 -10.10 7.78
CA LEU A 233 1.11 -8.93 8.66
C LEU A 233 2.05 -9.15 9.85
N ARG A 234 1.98 -10.31 10.49
CA ARG A 234 2.84 -10.67 11.63
C ARG A 234 4.30 -10.94 11.23
N ALA A 235 4.59 -11.17 9.95
CA ALA A 235 5.96 -11.28 9.45
C ALA A 235 6.67 -9.91 9.35
N ILE A 236 5.93 -8.81 9.19
CA ILE A 236 6.50 -7.46 9.00
C ILE A 236 7.43 -7.05 10.14
N PRO A 237 7.04 -7.16 11.44
CA PRO A 237 7.94 -6.82 12.54
C PRO A 237 9.21 -7.68 12.61
N GLU A 238 9.13 -8.96 12.23
CA GLU A 238 10.29 -9.86 12.20
C GLU A 238 11.25 -9.52 11.06
N LEU A 239 10.72 -9.20 9.88
CA LEU A 239 11.50 -8.71 8.75
C LEU A 239 12.17 -7.36 9.08
N ALA A 240 11.45 -6.46 9.73
CA ALA A 240 12.00 -5.18 10.20
C ALA A 240 13.18 -5.38 11.15
N ALA A 241 13.02 -6.24 12.17
CA ALA A 241 14.08 -6.58 13.11
C ALA A 241 15.29 -7.20 12.43
N ARG A 242 15.07 -7.99 11.36
CA ARG A 242 16.13 -8.64 10.59
C ARG A 242 16.90 -7.69 9.68
N TYR A 243 16.24 -6.74 9.01
CA TYR A 243 16.83 -5.97 7.91
C TYR A 243 17.00 -4.46 8.15
N LEU A 244 16.26 -3.84 9.08
CA LEU A 244 16.17 -2.38 9.19
C LEU A 244 16.81 -1.81 10.48
N GLY A 245 16.95 -2.64 11.51
CA GLY A 245 17.51 -2.23 12.81
C GLY A 245 16.45 -1.68 13.79
N PRO A 246 16.81 -1.51 15.07
CA PRO A 246 15.84 -1.26 16.15
C PRO A 246 15.33 0.19 16.22
N ASP A 247 16.01 1.15 15.61
CA ASP A 247 15.70 2.58 15.75
C ASP A 247 14.66 3.09 14.73
N VAL A 248 14.12 2.20 13.89
CA VAL A 248 13.13 2.53 12.87
C VAL A 248 11.75 2.08 13.33
N LEU A 249 10.78 2.99 13.29
CA LEU A 249 9.38 2.62 13.50
C LEU A 249 8.87 1.91 12.24
N VAL A 250 8.33 0.70 12.36
CA VAL A 250 7.81 -0.07 11.21
C VAL A 250 6.36 -0.52 11.43
N PRO A 251 5.36 0.36 11.25
CA PRO A 251 3.96 0.00 11.37
C PRO A 251 3.52 -0.95 10.23
N PRO A 252 2.96 -2.13 10.53
CA PRO A 252 2.27 -2.93 9.53
C PRO A 252 0.95 -2.27 9.13
N VAL A 253 0.64 -2.20 7.84
CA VAL A 253 -0.59 -1.62 7.31
C VAL A 253 -1.32 -2.66 6.46
N LEU A 254 -2.62 -2.83 6.66
CA LEU A 254 -3.43 -3.64 5.76
C LEU A 254 -4.13 -2.75 4.74
N HIS A 255 -3.96 -3.07 3.45
CA HIS A 255 -4.85 -2.57 2.40
C HIS A 255 -5.98 -3.57 2.23
N GLU A 256 -7.21 -3.16 2.54
CA GLU A 256 -8.39 -3.96 2.25
C GLU A 256 -8.45 -4.31 0.75
N PHE A 257 -9.15 -5.40 0.44
CA PHE A 257 -9.08 -6.08 -0.85
C PHE A 257 -9.08 -5.11 -2.06
N MET A 258 -8.01 -5.18 -2.84
CA MET A 258 -7.75 -4.27 -3.96
C MET A 258 -8.11 -4.87 -5.33
N GLY A 259 -8.58 -6.13 -5.35
CA GLY A 259 -8.97 -6.84 -6.56
C GLY A 259 -10.42 -6.58 -6.97
N VAL A 260 -11.03 -7.55 -7.67
CA VAL A 260 -12.43 -7.45 -8.15
C VAL A 260 -13.41 -7.47 -6.98
N PHE A 261 -13.98 -6.33 -6.65
CA PHE A 261 -14.89 -6.17 -5.52
C PHE A 261 -16.31 -6.72 -5.83
N PRO A 262 -17.02 -7.28 -4.82
CA PRO A 262 -18.44 -7.63 -4.97
C PRO A 262 -19.28 -6.41 -5.36
N ARG A 263 -20.31 -6.63 -6.18
CA ARG A 263 -21.23 -5.60 -6.67
C ARG A 263 -22.42 -5.39 -5.73
N HIS A 264 -22.84 -6.45 -5.03
CA HIS A 264 -23.91 -6.31 -4.05
C HIS A 264 -23.39 -5.59 -2.82
N ARG A 265 -24.18 -4.63 -2.33
CA ARG A 265 -23.84 -3.81 -1.16
C ARG A 265 -23.45 -4.66 0.04
N ASP A 266 -24.27 -5.64 0.38
CA ASP A 266 -24.09 -6.45 1.59
C ASP A 266 -22.78 -7.27 1.51
N HIS A 267 -22.47 -7.86 0.36
CA HIS A 267 -21.22 -8.60 0.15
C HIS A 267 -19.98 -7.70 0.16
N ALA A 268 -20.09 -6.48 -0.37
CA ALA A 268 -19.02 -5.50 -0.31
C ALA A 268 -18.77 -5.04 1.14
N GLU A 269 -19.82 -4.84 1.93
CA GLU A 269 -19.73 -4.52 3.35
C GLU A 269 -19.15 -5.69 4.16
N ASP A 270 -19.56 -6.94 3.88
CA ASP A 270 -18.98 -8.14 4.49
C ASP A 270 -17.46 -8.23 4.23
N LEU A 271 -17.02 -7.94 3.00
CA LEU A 271 -15.61 -7.96 2.63
C LEU A 271 -14.79 -6.87 3.33
N ILE A 272 -15.35 -5.67 3.50
CA ILE A 272 -14.73 -4.57 4.25
C ILE A 272 -14.55 -4.97 5.73
N LEU A 273 -15.62 -5.45 6.37
CA LEU A 273 -15.56 -5.89 7.76
C LEU A 273 -14.58 -7.05 7.95
N TYR A 274 -14.57 -8.01 7.03
CA TYR A 274 -13.61 -9.12 7.01
C TYR A 274 -12.17 -8.60 6.94
N GLY A 275 -11.87 -7.66 6.03
CA GLY A 275 -10.55 -7.03 5.92
C GLY A 275 -10.13 -6.32 7.22
N ALA A 276 -11.02 -5.52 7.81
CA ALA A 276 -10.73 -4.84 9.07
C ALA A 276 -10.47 -5.82 10.25
N LEU A 277 -11.21 -6.94 10.31
CA LEU A 277 -10.95 -8.01 11.28
C LEU A 277 -9.59 -8.67 11.05
N VAL A 278 -9.23 -8.97 9.80
CA VAL A 278 -7.91 -9.50 9.44
C VAL A 278 -6.80 -8.54 9.86
N ALA A 279 -6.98 -7.22 9.64
CA ALA A 279 -6.03 -6.20 10.07
C ALA A 279 -5.78 -6.26 11.59
N ARG A 280 -6.88 -6.33 12.37
CA ARG A 280 -6.81 -6.45 13.83
C ARG A 280 -6.10 -7.73 14.28
N LEU A 281 -6.49 -8.88 13.73
CA LEU A 281 -5.90 -10.18 14.08
C LEU A 281 -4.42 -10.29 13.68
N GLY A 282 -4.03 -9.61 12.59
CA GLY A 282 -2.66 -9.50 12.10
C GLY A 282 -1.78 -8.52 12.88
N GLY A 283 -2.36 -7.73 13.79
CA GLY A 283 -1.64 -6.70 14.52
C GLY A 283 -1.24 -5.50 13.65
N ALA A 284 -2.01 -5.22 12.60
CA ALA A 284 -1.83 -4.02 11.79
C ALA A 284 -2.04 -2.77 12.64
N TRP A 285 -1.24 -1.74 12.40
CA TRP A 285 -1.37 -0.44 13.05
C TRP A 285 -2.39 0.44 12.33
N LYS A 286 -2.59 0.18 11.03
CA LYS A 286 -3.50 0.92 10.19
C LYS A 286 -4.20 0.00 9.18
N VAL A 287 -5.45 0.31 8.87
CA VAL A 287 -6.19 -0.28 7.75
C VAL A 287 -6.62 0.83 6.77
N ILE A 288 -6.41 0.58 5.48
CA ILE A 288 -6.92 1.44 4.42
C ILE A 288 -8.30 0.93 4.01
N SER A 289 -9.34 1.65 4.42
CA SER A 289 -10.72 1.22 4.23
C SER A 289 -11.20 1.41 2.80
N LYS A 290 -12.00 0.44 2.34
CA LYS A 290 -12.74 0.45 1.07
C LYS A 290 -14.15 0.96 1.27
N THR A 291 -14.90 1.01 0.17
CA THR A 291 -16.30 1.46 0.17
C THR A 291 -17.17 0.44 -0.55
N ARG A 292 -18.46 0.41 -0.22
CA ARG A 292 -19.45 -0.40 -0.94
C ARG A 292 -19.63 -0.03 -2.42
N GLN A 293 -19.00 1.05 -2.89
CA GLN A 293 -19.05 1.53 -4.26
C GLN A 293 -17.77 1.20 -5.05
N GLU A 294 -16.84 0.40 -4.50
CA GLU A 294 -15.56 0.08 -5.15
C GLU A 294 -15.75 -0.53 -6.57
N ALA A 295 -16.77 -1.36 -6.77
CA ALA A 295 -17.08 -1.93 -8.08
C ALA A 295 -17.74 -0.93 -9.06
N ALA A 296 -18.21 0.22 -8.57
CA ALA A 296 -18.97 1.22 -9.34
C ALA A 296 -18.15 2.47 -9.72
N GLY A 297 -17.04 2.76 -9.02
CA GLY A 297 -16.15 3.87 -9.33
C GLY A 297 -15.74 4.70 -8.11
N ILE A 298 -15.50 6.01 -8.31
CA ILE A 298 -15.14 6.91 -7.22
C ILE A 298 -16.33 7.02 -6.25
N PRO A 299 -16.16 6.70 -4.96
CA PRO A 299 -17.27 6.70 -4.03
C PRO A 299 -17.76 8.11 -3.70
N ASP A 300 -19.06 8.22 -3.41
CA ASP A 300 -19.61 9.41 -2.79
C ASP A 300 -19.19 9.51 -1.30
N THR A 301 -19.37 10.70 -0.73
CA THR A 301 -18.94 10.98 0.65
C THR A 301 -19.64 10.08 1.68
N GLU A 302 -20.89 9.67 1.45
CA GLU A 302 -21.61 8.83 2.42
C GLU A 302 -21.11 7.39 2.37
N ALA A 303 -20.93 6.82 1.18
CA ALA A 303 -20.37 5.48 1.03
C ALA A 303 -18.95 5.37 1.64
N ASN A 304 -18.18 6.45 1.57
CA ASN A 304 -16.86 6.54 2.20
C ASN A 304 -16.97 6.62 3.74
N ALA A 305 -17.85 7.47 4.27
CA ALA A 305 -18.11 7.55 5.71
C ALA A 305 -18.65 6.22 6.28
N GLU A 306 -19.52 5.52 5.55
CA GLU A 306 -20.00 4.17 5.90
C GLU A 306 -18.85 3.16 5.95
N GLY A 307 -17.96 3.16 4.96
CA GLY A 307 -16.78 2.30 4.91
C GLY A 307 -15.84 2.49 6.10
N ILE A 308 -15.55 3.75 6.47
CA ILE A 308 -14.73 4.10 7.65
C ILE A 308 -15.37 3.54 8.92
N ARG A 309 -16.67 3.81 9.15
CA ARG A 309 -17.38 3.32 10.34
C ARG A 309 -17.42 1.80 10.39
N LEU A 310 -17.57 1.14 9.23
CA LEU A 310 -17.59 -0.31 9.14
C LEU A 310 -16.23 -0.92 9.49
N ALA A 311 -15.14 -0.35 8.97
CA ALA A 311 -13.78 -0.77 9.33
C ALA A 311 -13.49 -0.54 10.82
N ASP A 312 -13.90 0.60 11.39
CA ASP A 312 -13.70 0.89 12.82
C ASP A 312 -14.46 -0.07 13.74
N ARG A 313 -15.52 -0.76 13.27
CA ARG A 313 -16.17 -1.81 14.08
C ARG A 313 -15.21 -2.92 14.48
N ALA A 314 -14.14 -3.17 13.71
CA ALA A 314 -13.10 -4.11 14.10
C ALA A 314 -12.44 -3.73 15.43
N ASN A 315 -12.41 -2.45 15.81
CA ASN A 315 -11.89 -1.97 17.11
C ASN A 315 -12.85 -2.19 18.29
N SER A 316 -14.07 -2.71 18.06
CA SER A 316 -15.03 -2.92 19.13
C SER A 316 -14.52 -3.97 20.13
N PRO A 317 -14.56 -3.71 21.45
CA PRO A 317 -14.20 -4.71 22.47
C PRO A 317 -15.15 -5.91 22.48
N LEU A 318 -16.34 -5.79 21.86
CA LEU A 318 -17.26 -6.92 21.69
C LEU A 318 -16.70 -8.00 20.78
N LEU A 319 -15.68 -7.70 19.97
CA LEU A 319 -15.07 -8.64 19.03
C LEU A 319 -13.78 -9.27 19.59
N ASP A 320 -13.44 -9.05 20.87
CA ASP A 320 -12.24 -9.62 21.51
C ASP A 320 -12.25 -11.15 21.56
N PHE A 321 -13.42 -11.79 21.42
CA PHE A 321 -13.55 -13.25 21.32
C PHE A 321 -13.10 -13.81 19.97
N VAL A 322 -12.95 -12.96 18.94
CA VAL A 322 -12.53 -13.38 17.60
C VAL A 322 -11.04 -13.69 17.64
N THR A 323 -10.69 -14.93 17.32
CA THR A 323 -9.30 -15.42 17.31
C THR A 323 -8.99 -16.14 16.01
N VAL A 324 -7.71 -16.46 15.81
CA VAL A 324 -7.21 -17.28 14.68
C VAL A 324 -6.48 -18.51 15.19
N ASP A 325 -6.31 -19.49 14.32
CA ASP A 325 -5.49 -20.66 14.61
C ASP A 325 -4.00 -20.27 14.64
N GLU A 326 -3.46 -20.12 15.84
CA GLU A 326 -2.10 -19.66 16.08
C GLU A 326 -1.02 -20.62 15.55
N GLU A 327 -1.26 -21.93 15.58
CA GLU A 327 -0.30 -22.91 15.04
C GLU A 327 -0.21 -22.80 13.51
N ARG A 328 -1.37 -22.68 12.85
CA ARG A 328 -1.42 -22.50 11.40
C ARG A 328 -0.83 -21.16 10.97
N VAL A 329 -1.09 -20.08 11.70
CA VAL A 329 -0.47 -18.77 11.47
C VAL A 329 1.04 -18.85 11.63
N ALA A 330 1.54 -19.50 12.68
CA ALA A 330 2.98 -19.64 12.90
C ALA A 330 3.66 -20.44 11.77
N ALA A 331 3.04 -21.54 11.32
CA ALA A 331 3.54 -22.35 10.22
C ALA A 331 3.55 -21.57 8.89
N GLU A 332 2.48 -20.84 8.60
CA GLU A 332 2.37 -20.02 7.39
C GLU A 332 3.37 -18.87 7.39
N ARG A 333 3.51 -18.18 8.53
CA ARG A 333 4.49 -17.10 8.71
C ARG A 333 5.91 -17.59 8.49
N ALA A 334 6.28 -18.76 9.03
CA ALA A 334 7.61 -19.33 8.83
C ALA A 334 7.92 -19.60 7.34
N ARG A 335 6.91 -19.97 6.54
CA ARG A 335 7.06 -20.16 5.10
C ARG A 335 7.24 -18.84 4.38
N ILE A 336 6.39 -17.85 4.67
CA ILE A 336 6.48 -16.51 4.10
C ILE A 336 7.87 -15.91 4.39
N LEU A 337 8.37 -16.02 5.63
CA LEU A 337 9.70 -15.54 6.00
C LEU A 337 10.82 -16.25 5.23
N ALA A 338 10.71 -17.56 5.02
CA ALA A 338 11.69 -18.32 4.23
C ALA A 338 11.69 -17.89 2.76
N GLU A 339 10.52 -17.72 2.16
CA GLU A 339 10.36 -17.24 0.79
C GLU A 339 10.90 -15.81 0.62
N VAL A 340 10.57 -14.90 1.55
CA VAL A 340 11.12 -13.53 1.54
C VAL A 340 12.64 -13.55 1.63
N ASP A 341 13.22 -14.40 2.48
CA ASP A 341 14.68 -14.49 2.59
C ASP A 341 15.34 -15.02 1.32
N GLU A 342 14.74 -16.03 0.68
CA GLU A 342 15.20 -16.57 -0.61
C GLU A 342 15.16 -15.50 -1.73
N LEU A 343 14.28 -14.50 -1.64
CA LEU A 343 14.19 -13.37 -2.58
C LEU A 343 15.13 -12.21 -2.21
N VAL A 344 15.17 -11.82 -0.94
CA VAL A 344 15.85 -10.61 -0.47
C VAL A 344 17.34 -10.83 -0.25
N ALA A 345 17.74 -11.95 0.37
CA ALA A 345 19.14 -12.18 0.72
C ALA A 345 20.08 -12.20 -0.50
N PRO A 346 19.73 -12.82 -1.65
CA PRO A 346 20.58 -12.76 -2.83
C PRO A 346 20.79 -11.34 -3.36
N VAL A 347 19.76 -10.49 -3.32
CA VAL A 347 19.83 -9.09 -3.79
C VAL A 347 20.70 -8.26 -2.86
N LEU A 348 20.50 -8.36 -1.54
CA LEU A 348 21.33 -7.68 -0.55
C LEU A 348 22.78 -8.19 -0.54
N GLY A 349 22.98 -9.47 -0.87
CA GLY A 349 24.28 -10.15 -0.86
C GLY A 349 25.19 -9.83 -2.05
N ARG A 350 24.68 -9.21 -3.13
CA ARG A 350 25.51 -8.85 -4.30
C ARG A 350 26.65 -7.87 -3.96
N GLY A 351 26.53 -7.13 -2.86
CA GLY A 351 27.47 -6.07 -2.49
C GLY A 351 27.38 -4.87 -3.45
N GLY A 352 27.95 -3.72 -3.05
CA GLY A 352 27.93 -2.52 -3.88
C GLY A 352 26.59 -1.78 -3.87
N ASP A 353 26.17 -1.25 -5.02
CA ASP A 353 24.96 -0.43 -5.16
C ASP A 353 23.69 -1.31 -5.18
N LEU A 354 22.91 -1.23 -4.10
CA LEU A 354 21.66 -1.97 -3.96
C LEU A 354 20.63 -1.61 -5.04
N LYS A 355 20.59 -0.37 -5.54
CA LYS A 355 19.66 0.02 -6.60
C LYS A 355 20.00 -0.73 -7.89
N ALA A 356 21.28 -0.83 -8.23
CA ALA A 356 21.74 -1.61 -9.38
C ALA A 356 21.41 -3.10 -9.21
N ALA A 357 21.66 -3.67 -8.04
CA ALA A 357 21.33 -5.07 -7.74
C ALA A 357 19.83 -5.37 -7.90
N ILE A 358 18.95 -4.45 -7.47
CA ILE A 358 17.50 -4.57 -7.67
C ILE A 358 17.14 -4.56 -9.17
N VAL A 359 17.70 -3.62 -9.93
CA VAL A 359 17.46 -3.50 -11.38
C VAL A 359 17.88 -4.77 -12.11
N GLU A 360 19.04 -5.32 -11.77
CA GLU A 360 19.54 -6.57 -12.34
C GLU A 360 18.64 -7.76 -11.95
N ALA A 361 18.21 -7.86 -10.68
CA ALA A 361 17.33 -8.94 -10.23
C ALA A 361 16.00 -8.97 -11.00
N PHE A 362 15.40 -7.79 -11.25
CA PHE A 362 14.22 -7.68 -12.11
C PHE A 362 14.50 -8.02 -13.58
N ALA A 363 15.64 -7.57 -14.12
CA ALA A 363 16.03 -7.89 -15.48
C ALA A 363 16.28 -9.39 -15.68
N GLU A 364 16.78 -10.08 -14.66
CA GLU A 364 17.03 -11.52 -14.62
C GLU A 364 15.77 -12.34 -14.30
N GLY A 365 14.73 -11.74 -13.74
CA GLY A 365 13.53 -12.42 -13.25
C GLY A 365 13.72 -13.13 -11.91
N THR A 366 14.85 -12.91 -11.22
CA THR A 366 15.11 -13.42 -9.87
C THR A 366 14.40 -12.61 -8.79
N LEU A 367 13.93 -11.41 -9.15
CA LEU A 367 12.85 -10.68 -8.49
C LEU A 367 11.81 -10.35 -9.56
N ASP A 368 10.53 -10.57 -9.29
CA ASP A 368 9.48 -10.37 -10.29
C ASP A 368 8.14 -10.07 -9.62
N ILE A 369 7.19 -9.48 -10.35
CA ILE A 369 5.82 -9.20 -9.88
C ILE A 369 4.79 -9.70 -10.90
N PRO A 370 3.64 -10.24 -10.46
CA PRO A 370 2.63 -10.72 -11.39
C PRO A 370 1.86 -9.54 -12.00
N PHE A 371 1.52 -9.64 -13.29
CA PHE A 371 0.67 -8.68 -14.02
C PHE A 371 1.19 -7.22 -14.01
N SER A 372 2.52 -7.04 -14.08
CA SER A 372 3.13 -5.71 -14.14
C SER A 372 2.67 -4.94 -15.39
N ALA A 373 2.38 -3.64 -15.23
CA ALA A 373 2.20 -2.75 -16.38
C ALA A 373 3.54 -2.41 -17.04
N SER A 374 4.63 -2.46 -16.27
CA SER A 374 5.98 -2.11 -16.68
C SER A 374 6.68 -3.22 -17.44
N ARG A 375 7.34 -2.86 -18.54
CA ARG A 375 8.25 -3.74 -19.29
C ARG A 375 9.53 -4.12 -18.52
N HIS A 376 9.77 -3.50 -17.36
CA HIS A 376 10.94 -3.72 -16.53
C HIS A 376 10.75 -4.84 -15.50
N ALA A 377 9.55 -5.42 -15.41
CA ALA A 377 9.33 -6.72 -14.78
C ALA A 377 9.06 -7.75 -15.88
N ARG A 378 9.52 -8.98 -15.69
CA ARG A 378 9.28 -10.05 -16.67
C ARG A 378 7.84 -10.56 -16.59
N SER A 379 7.25 -10.53 -15.40
CA SER A 379 5.94 -11.11 -15.09
C SER A 379 5.83 -12.55 -15.62
N GLU A 380 6.89 -13.34 -15.42
CA GLU A 380 6.96 -14.77 -15.75
C GLU A 380 6.35 -15.64 -14.65
N LEU A 381 6.29 -15.11 -13.41
CA LEU A 381 5.63 -15.81 -12.31
C LEU A 381 4.11 -15.81 -12.54
N ILE A 382 3.48 -16.95 -12.26
CA ILE A 382 2.04 -17.14 -12.37
C ILE A 382 1.53 -17.48 -10.97
N PRO A 383 0.75 -16.59 -10.33
CA PRO A 383 0.12 -16.90 -9.06
C PRO A 383 -1.13 -17.75 -9.28
N GLY A 384 -1.53 -18.48 -8.25
CA GLY A 384 -2.81 -19.18 -8.17
C GLY A 384 -3.21 -19.36 -6.71
N ARG A 385 -4.45 -19.76 -6.44
CA ARG A 385 -4.92 -20.03 -5.08
C ARG A 385 -4.86 -21.51 -4.73
N ASP A 386 -4.59 -21.80 -3.46
CA ASP A 386 -4.83 -23.12 -2.90
C ASP A 386 -6.32 -23.35 -2.59
N ARG A 387 -6.64 -24.55 -2.11
CA ARG A 387 -8.03 -24.98 -1.84
C ARG A 387 -8.74 -24.14 -0.78
N GLU A 388 -8.00 -23.43 0.06
CA GLU A 388 -8.55 -22.56 1.08
C GLU A 388 -8.56 -21.08 0.65
N GLY A 389 -8.10 -20.80 -0.56
CA GLY A 389 -8.05 -19.46 -1.12
C GLY A 389 -6.76 -18.71 -0.83
N ALA A 390 -5.73 -19.31 -0.22
CA ALA A 390 -4.46 -18.61 -0.01
C ALA A 390 -3.64 -18.58 -1.31
N ILE A 391 -2.91 -17.49 -1.55
CA ILE A 391 -2.16 -17.26 -2.79
C ILE A 391 -0.84 -18.04 -2.75
N ARG A 392 -0.56 -18.77 -3.83
CA ARG A 392 0.61 -19.63 -4.06
C ARG A 392 1.21 -19.35 -5.43
N TYR A 393 2.32 -20.03 -5.72
CA TYR A 393 2.99 -19.99 -7.02
C TYR A 393 2.57 -21.17 -7.89
N LEU A 394 1.70 -20.95 -8.87
CA LEU A 394 1.44 -21.93 -9.93
C LEU A 394 2.68 -22.13 -10.81
N SER A 395 3.38 -21.03 -11.08
CA SER A 395 4.72 -21.03 -11.67
C SER A 395 5.56 -19.97 -10.99
N ALA A 396 6.76 -20.35 -10.55
CA ALA A 396 7.71 -19.41 -9.95
C ALA A 396 8.59 -18.68 -10.98
N GLY A 397 8.49 -19.00 -12.28
CA GLY A 397 9.38 -18.43 -13.29
C GLY A 397 10.86 -18.62 -12.93
N SER A 398 11.61 -17.51 -12.92
CA SER A 398 13.05 -17.48 -12.58
C SER A 398 13.33 -17.13 -11.11
N LEU A 399 12.32 -17.12 -10.24
CA LEU A 399 12.51 -16.83 -8.82
C LEU A 399 13.47 -17.85 -8.18
N PRO A 400 14.39 -17.41 -7.30
CA PRO A 400 15.50 -18.22 -6.75
C PRO A 400 15.06 -19.20 -5.65
N PHE A 401 13.82 -19.70 -5.71
CA PHE A 401 13.28 -20.55 -4.66
C PHE A 401 13.97 -21.91 -4.57
N SER A 402 14.18 -22.36 -3.35
CA SER A 402 14.72 -23.69 -3.09
C SER A 402 13.74 -24.77 -3.52
N ARG A 403 14.25 -25.99 -3.79
CA ARG A 403 13.39 -27.15 -4.08
C ARG A 403 12.38 -27.45 -2.98
N ARG A 404 12.69 -27.07 -1.73
CA ARG A 404 11.78 -27.22 -0.59
C ARG A 404 10.59 -26.26 -0.72
N THR A 405 10.88 -24.99 -0.99
CA THR A 405 9.88 -23.94 -1.19
C THR A 405 8.96 -24.24 -2.36
N LEU A 406 9.54 -24.63 -3.50
CA LEU A 406 8.77 -24.99 -4.70
C LEU A 406 7.86 -26.20 -4.47
N ARG A 407 8.38 -27.27 -3.85
CA ARG A 407 7.58 -28.46 -3.51
C ARG A 407 6.43 -28.12 -2.58
N HIS A 408 6.68 -27.29 -1.58
CA HIS A 408 5.66 -26.94 -0.61
C HIS A 408 4.51 -26.15 -1.25
N ASN A 409 4.82 -25.19 -2.13
CA ASN A 409 3.80 -24.49 -2.90
C ASN A 409 3.02 -25.46 -3.80
N ASP A 410 3.70 -26.37 -4.50
CA ASP A 410 3.07 -27.39 -5.36
C ASP A 410 2.12 -28.33 -4.60
N GLU A 411 2.48 -28.73 -3.37
CA GLU A 411 1.66 -29.59 -2.52
C GLU A 411 0.36 -28.93 -2.05
N LEU A 412 0.34 -27.59 -1.92
CA LEU A 412 -0.82 -26.83 -1.47
C LEU A 412 -1.76 -26.43 -2.61
N LEU A 413 -1.22 -26.21 -3.82
CA LEU A 413 -2.00 -25.74 -4.97
C LEU A 413 -3.27 -26.57 -5.21
N ASP A 414 -4.36 -25.88 -5.53
CA ASP A 414 -5.54 -26.56 -6.05
C ASP A 414 -5.31 -26.83 -7.54
N ARG A 415 -5.12 -28.10 -7.91
CA ARG A 415 -4.82 -28.53 -9.28
C ARG A 415 -6.04 -28.49 -10.21
N ARG A 416 -6.86 -27.43 -10.12
CA ARG A 416 -7.93 -27.18 -11.08
C ARG A 416 -7.30 -26.71 -12.39
N GLY A 417 -7.60 -27.40 -13.49
CA GLY A 417 -7.18 -27.00 -14.83
C GLY A 417 -5.77 -27.42 -15.25
N GLU A 418 -5.19 -28.47 -14.64
CA GLU A 418 -3.94 -29.06 -15.15
C GLU A 418 -4.19 -29.83 -16.46
N GLY A 419 -3.59 -29.35 -17.56
CA GLY A 419 -3.48 -30.12 -18.80
C GLY A 419 -3.49 -29.30 -20.09
N ARG A 420 -4.14 -28.13 -20.12
CA ARG A 420 -4.23 -27.26 -21.32
C ARG A 420 -4.13 -25.76 -20.96
N ILE A 421 -3.52 -24.96 -21.85
CA ILE A 421 -3.36 -23.50 -21.66
C ILE A 421 -4.70 -22.80 -21.37
N GLY A 422 -5.78 -23.20 -22.04
CA GLY A 422 -7.12 -22.64 -21.80
C GLY A 422 -7.61 -22.87 -20.37
N GLU A 423 -7.38 -24.06 -19.82
CA GLU A 423 -7.81 -24.42 -18.46
C GLU A 423 -7.02 -23.65 -17.39
N MET A 424 -5.73 -23.37 -17.65
CA MET A 424 -4.91 -22.53 -16.78
C MET A 424 -5.39 -21.07 -16.77
N LEU A 425 -5.77 -20.52 -17.93
CA LEU A 425 -6.34 -19.18 -18.00
C LEU A 425 -7.69 -19.08 -17.27
N ASP A 426 -8.53 -20.10 -17.39
CA ASP A 426 -9.82 -20.17 -16.69
C ASP A 426 -9.63 -20.25 -15.16
N ALA A 427 -8.63 -21.01 -14.69
CA ALA A 427 -8.28 -21.13 -13.27
C ALA A 427 -7.77 -19.79 -12.71
N VAL A 428 -6.81 -19.14 -13.38
CA VAL A 428 -6.31 -17.82 -12.97
C VAL A 428 -7.43 -16.78 -12.99
N THR A 429 -8.33 -16.84 -13.97
CA THR A 429 -9.51 -15.96 -14.01
C THR A 429 -10.42 -16.20 -12.81
N ALA A 430 -10.68 -17.45 -12.43
CA ALA A 430 -11.45 -17.75 -11.23
C ALA A 430 -10.80 -17.19 -9.97
N ASP A 431 -9.47 -17.30 -9.85
CA ASP A 431 -8.73 -16.76 -8.70
C ASP A 431 -8.78 -15.24 -8.62
N ILE A 432 -8.78 -14.55 -9.77
CA ILE A 432 -8.97 -13.09 -9.85
C ILE A 432 -10.36 -12.68 -9.36
N TYR A 433 -11.39 -13.49 -9.68
CA TYR A 433 -12.78 -13.29 -9.28
C TYR A 433 -13.16 -13.98 -7.96
N TYR A 434 -12.16 -14.36 -7.13
CA TYR A 434 -12.34 -15.19 -5.93
C TYR A 434 -13.50 -14.75 -5.02
N PHE A 435 -13.58 -13.47 -4.65
CA PHE A 435 -14.64 -12.99 -3.76
C PHE A 435 -16.02 -12.95 -4.44
N PRO A 436 -16.19 -12.34 -5.63
CA PRO A 436 -17.45 -12.46 -6.39
C PRO A 436 -17.92 -13.91 -6.54
N ASP A 437 -17.03 -14.83 -6.91
CA ASP A 437 -17.36 -16.25 -7.06
C ASP A 437 -17.77 -16.90 -5.72
N LEU A 438 -17.09 -16.54 -4.61
CA LEU A 438 -17.42 -17.00 -3.26
C LEU A 438 -18.85 -16.58 -2.84
N PHE A 439 -19.26 -15.37 -3.22
CA PHE A 439 -20.61 -14.85 -2.98
C PHE A 439 -21.64 -15.30 -4.04
N GLY A 440 -21.24 -16.07 -5.05
CA GLY A 440 -22.11 -16.50 -6.14
C GLY A 440 -22.56 -15.37 -7.08
N GLU A 441 -21.77 -14.29 -7.17
CA GLU A 441 -22.04 -13.18 -8.08
C GLU A 441 -21.61 -13.51 -9.52
N PRO A 442 -22.33 -13.01 -10.54
CA PRO A 442 -21.92 -13.19 -11.92
C PRO A 442 -20.64 -12.40 -12.21
N ARG A 443 -19.71 -13.03 -12.94
CA ARG A 443 -18.53 -12.35 -13.49
C ARG A 443 -18.95 -11.27 -14.49
N ALA A 444 -18.18 -10.19 -14.53
CA ALA A 444 -18.44 -8.98 -15.31
C ALA A 444 -18.30 -9.18 -16.83
#